data_AF-A0A7S1M4W7-F1
#
_entry.id   AF-A0A7S1M4W7-F1
#
_cell.length_a   1.000
_cell.length_b   1.000
_cell.length_c   1.000
_cell.angle_alpha   90.00
_cell.angle_beta   90.00
_cell.angle_gamma   90.00
#
_symmetry.space_group_name_H-M   'P 1'
#
loop_
_entity.id
_entity.type
_entity.pdbx_description
1 polymer ?
#
loop_
_entity_poly.entity_id
_entity_poly.type
_entity_poly.pdbx_seq_one_letter_code
_entity_poly.pdbx_strand_id
1 'polypeptide(L)'
;SPDHKHKTDYRYHTRGKHDQLNMIFNLLGTPSEEDIQQLERDDAKRYIACFTKRDGEGLRTKFPFADEDAMDILDKMLRFSPRDRLPVTESLEHRIFIDIKDARKETTSPKLITLDFEREPDLDEALLRKYFCKEIRGYHPEVPEL
;
A
#
# COMPACT_ATOMS: atom_id res chain seq x y z
N SER A 1 -14.53 5.51 10.63
CA SER A 1 -15.73 6.35 10.86
C SER A 1 -16.92 5.42 11.06
N PRO A 2 -17.65 5.46 12.19
CA PRO A 2 -18.58 4.40 12.54
C PRO A 2 -20.00 4.76 12.13
N ASP A 3 -20.47 4.18 11.03
CA ASP A 3 -21.89 3.96 10.81
C ASP A 3 -22.11 2.45 10.64
N HIS A 4 -22.45 1.79 11.76
CA HIS A 4 -22.64 0.35 11.86
C HIS A 4 -23.93 -0.16 11.18
N LYS A 5 -24.77 0.74 10.64
CA LYS A 5 -26.09 0.42 10.10
C LYS A 5 -26.07 -0.21 8.70
N HIS A 6 -24.95 -0.12 7.97
CA HIS A 6 -24.84 -0.58 6.59
C HIS A 6 -23.61 -1.49 6.36
N LYS A 7 -23.13 -2.23 7.38
CA LYS A 7 -21.91 -3.05 7.27
C LYS A 7 -21.90 -4.01 6.06
N THR A 8 -23.06 -4.50 5.64
CA THR A 8 -23.23 -5.44 4.52
C THR A 8 -23.82 -4.79 3.27
N ASP A 9 -24.21 -3.52 3.33
CA ASP A 9 -24.81 -2.81 2.19
C ASP A 9 -23.72 -2.11 1.38
N TYR A 10 -23.05 -2.92 0.55
CA TYR A 10 -22.00 -2.49 -0.35
C TYR A 10 -22.44 -1.35 -1.28
N ARG A 11 -23.72 -1.30 -1.67
CA ARG A 11 -24.27 -0.24 -2.54
C ARG A 11 -24.36 1.11 -1.83
N TYR A 12 -24.50 1.12 -0.50
CA TYR A 12 -24.49 2.35 0.27
C TYR A 12 -23.09 2.98 0.31
N HIS A 13 -22.06 2.17 0.56
CA HIS A 13 -20.67 2.65 0.68
C HIS A 13 -20.10 3.13 -0.67
N THR A 14 -20.38 2.40 -1.75
CA THR A 14 -19.94 2.78 -3.11
C THR A 14 -20.51 4.11 -3.63
N ARG A 15 -21.57 4.65 -3.00
CA ARG A 15 -22.20 5.93 -3.37
C ARG A 15 -21.63 7.14 -2.62
N GLY A 16 -20.78 6.93 -1.61
CA GLY A 16 -20.14 8.02 -0.88
C GLY A 16 -19.10 8.73 -1.74
N LYS A 17 -19.21 10.07 -1.89
CA LYS A 17 -18.14 10.88 -2.53
C LYS A 17 -16.82 10.86 -1.74
N HIS A 18 -16.88 10.51 -0.46
CA HIS A 18 -15.73 10.36 0.44
C HIS A 18 -15.28 8.91 0.63
N ASP A 19 -15.86 7.96 -0.11
CA ASP A 19 -15.32 6.61 -0.17
C ASP A 19 -13.97 6.64 -0.91
N GLN A 20 -12.93 6.12 -0.26
CA GLN A 20 -11.56 6.18 -0.76
C GLN A 20 -11.40 5.45 -2.10
N LEU A 21 -12.10 4.32 -2.30
CA LEU A 21 -12.08 3.61 -3.58
C LEU A 21 -12.81 4.40 -4.65
N ASN A 22 -13.91 5.07 -4.32
CA ASN A 22 -14.59 5.93 -5.27
C ASN A 22 -13.68 7.08 -5.75
N MET A 23 -12.89 7.67 -4.85
CA MET A 23 -11.89 8.69 -5.22
C MET A 23 -10.78 8.11 -6.12
N ILE A 24 -10.28 6.91 -5.78
CA ILE A 24 -9.28 6.22 -6.59
C ILE A 24 -9.83 5.91 -7.99
N PHE A 25 -11.04 5.35 -8.09
CA PHE A 25 -11.65 4.99 -9.37
C PHE A 25 -12.10 6.21 -10.19
N ASN A 26 -12.38 7.35 -9.55
CA ASN A 26 -12.57 8.61 -10.30
C ASN A 26 -11.28 9.04 -11.01
N LEU A 27 -10.11 8.76 -10.44
CA LEU A 27 -8.83 9.15 -11.02
C LEU A 27 -8.28 8.12 -11.98
N LEU A 28 -8.25 6.84 -11.59
CA LEU A 28 -7.61 5.74 -12.33
C LEU A 28 -8.57 4.94 -13.21
N GLY A 29 -9.88 5.11 -13.00
CA GLY A 29 -10.90 4.23 -13.57
C GLY A 29 -11.20 3.04 -12.65
N THR A 30 -12.31 2.38 -12.92
CA THR A 30 -12.64 1.10 -12.25
C THR A 30 -11.76 -0.02 -12.79
N PRO A 31 -11.32 -0.97 -11.95
CA PRO A 31 -10.47 -2.08 -12.37
C PRO A 31 -11.16 -2.98 -13.39
N SER A 32 -10.35 -3.67 -14.20
CA SER A 32 -10.85 -4.66 -15.14
C SER A 32 -11.39 -5.90 -14.41
N GLU A 33 -12.10 -6.77 -15.13
CA GLU A 33 -12.55 -8.04 -14.54
C GLU A 33 -11.36 -8.92 -14.16
N GLU A 34 -10.30 -8.91 -14.98
CA GLU A 34 -9.06 -9.64 -14.70
C GLU A 34 -8.40 -9.16 -13.41
N ASP A 35 -8.30 -7.85 -13.21
CA ASP A 35 -7.78 -7.24 -11.99
C ASP A 35 -8.58 -7.64 -10.74
N ILE A 36 -9.92 -7.66 -10.86
CA ILE A 36 -10.80 -8.06 -9.76
C ILE A 36 -10.58 -9.54 -9.42
N GLN A 37 -10.38 -10.41 -10.42
CA GLN A 37 -10.15 -11.84 -10.18
C GLN A 37 -8.84 -12.14 -9.46
N GLN A 38 -7.84 -11.25 -9.54
CA GLN A 38 -6.57 -11.38 -8.83
C GLN A 38 -6.68 -11.13 -7.31
N LEU A 39 -7.79 -10.57 -6.82
CA LEU A 39 -8.01 -10.36 -5.38
C LEU A 39 -8.19 -11.69 -4.66
N GLU A 40 -7.61 -11.82 -3.47
CA GLU A 40 -7.68 -13.07 -2.70
C GLU A 40 -9.04 -13.30 -2.05
N ARG A 41 -9.73 -12.21 -1.66
CA ARG A 41 -10.97 -12.30 -0.88
C ARG A 41 -12.21 -12.07 -1.73
N ASP A 42 -13.15 -13.02 -1.68
CA ASP A 42 -14.42 -12.94 -2.43
C ASP A 42 -15.31 -11.77 -2.02
N ASP A 43 -15.28 -11.36 -0.75
CA ASP A 43 -16.03 -10.20 -0.29
C ASP A 43 -15.50 -8.89 -0.90
N ALA A 44 -14.17 -8.77 -1.05
CA ALA A 44 -13.55 -7.65 -1.75
C ALA A 44 -13.94 -7.64 -3.24
N LYS A 45 -13.96 -8.80 -3.91
CA LYS A 45 -14.42 -8.91 -5.31
C LYS A 45 -15.85 -8.41 -5.48
N ARG A 46 -16.76 -8.89 -4.63
CA ARG A 46 -18.18 -8.48 -4.63
C ARG A 46 -18.34 -6.99 -4.33
N TYR A 47 -17.54 -6.45 -3.42
CA TYR A 47 -17.57 -5.03 -3.08
C TYR A 47 -17.18 -4.16 -4.29
N ILE A 48 -16.08 -4.50 -4.95
CA ILE A 48 -15.59 -3.74 -6.11
C ILE A 48 -16.54 -3.86 -7.31
N ALA A 49 -17.16 -5.03 -7.51
CA ALA A 49 -18.17 -5.23 -8.54
C ALA A 49 -19.44 -4.37 -8.35
N CYS A 50 -19.66 -3.78 -7.16
CA CYS A 50 -20.78 -2.87 -6.92
C CYS A 50 -20.55 -1.46 -7.49
N PHE A 51 -19.31 -1.09 -7.84
CA PHE A 51 -19.01 0.22 -8.42
C PHE A 51 -19.44 0.28 -9.89
N THR A 52 -20.03 1.41 -10.30
CA THR A 52 -20.31 1.67 -11.71
C THR A 52 -19.00 1.85 -12.48
N LYS A 53 -18.84 1.09 -13.57
CA LYS A 53 -17.67 1.12 -14.45
C LYS A 53 -17.44 2.53 -15.02
N ARG A 54 -16.18 2.98 -15.04
CA ARG A 54 -15.75 4.28 -15.57
C ARG A 54 -14.26 4.25 -15.94
N ASP A 55 -13.84 5.09 -16.89
CA ASP A 55 -12.47 5.09 -17.43
C ASP A 55 -11.46 5.93 -16.62
N GLY A 56 -11.94 6.73 -15.67
CA GLY A 56 -11.10 7.61 -14.85
C GLY A 56 -10.75 8.93 -15.55
N GLU A 57 -10.49 9.97 -14.76
CA GLU A 57 -10.07 11.29 -15.24
C GLU A 57 -8.60 11.31 -15.71
N GLY A 58 -7.78 10.37 -15.25
CA GLY A 58 -6.35 10.28 -15.53
C GLY A 58 -5.51 11.28 -14.74
N LEU A 59 -4.26 10.92 -14.43
CA LEU A 59 -3.36 11.73 -13.61
C LEU A 59 -3.02 13.09 -14.25
N ARG A 60 -2.93 13.16 -15.59
CA ARG A 60 -2.59 14.37 -16.33
C ARG A 60 -3.57 15.52 -16.07
N THR A 61 -4.85 15.21 -15.83
CA THR A 61 -5.86 16.23 -15.54
C THR A 61 -5.65 16.88 -14.17
N LYS A 62 -5.06 16.14 -13.22
CA LYS A 62 -4.71 16.67 -11.89
C LYS A 62 -3.37 17.40 -11.87
N PHE A 63 -2.42 16.97 -12.71
CA PHE A 63 -1.08 17.53 -12.80
C PHE A 63 -0.77 18.01 -14.22
N PRO A 64 -1.47 19.06 -14.71
CA PRO A 64 -1.35 19.50 -16.11
C PRO A 64 0.04 20.06 -16.46
N PHE A 65 0.81 20.49 -15.46
CA PHE A 65 2.13 21.10 -15.63
C PHE A 65 3.29 20.20 -15.22
N ALA A 66 3.02 18.94 -14.84
CA ALA A 66 4.08 18.00 -14.54
C ALA A 66 4.78 17.52 -15.81
N ASP A 67 6.10 17.36 -15.73
CA ASP A 67 6.92 16.87 -16.84
C ASP A 67 6.54 15.44 -17.25
N GLU A 68 6.82 15.06 -18.49
CA GLU A 68 6.49 13.73 -19.02
C GLU A 68 7.09 12.60 -18.18
N ASP A 69 8.35 12.73 -17.74
CA ASP A 69 9.02 11.72 -16.91
C ASP A 69 8.36 11.60 -15.52
N ALA A 70 7.85 12.70 -14.95
CA ALA A 70 7.11 12.68 -13.69
C ALA A 70 5.74 12.02 -13.84
N MET A 71 5.09 12.24 -14.97
CA MET A 71 3.81 11.60 -15.28
C MET A 71 3.95 10.11 -15.58
N ASP A 72 4.98 9.72 -16.33
CA ASP A 72 5.25 8.32 -16.69
C ASP A 72 5.51 7.47 -15.45
N ILE A 73 6.37 7.93 -14.53
CA ILE A 73 6.65 7.16 -13.31
C ILE A 73 5.43 7.06 -12.40
N LEU A 74 4.63 8.14 -12.26
CA LEU A 74 3.41 8.12 -11.46
C LEU A 74 2.37 7.16 -12.05
N ASP A 75 2.20 7.12 -13.37
CA ASP A 75 1.27 6.20 -14.04
C ASP A 75 1.68 4.73 -13.84
N LYS A 76 2.98 4.44 -13.85
CA LYS A 76 3.51 3.10 -13.58
C LYS A 76 3.43 2.69 -12.10
N MET A 77 3.49 3.64 -11.17
CA MET A 77 3.36 3.36 -9.73
C MET A 77 1.90 3.20 -9.28
N LEU A 78 0.99 4.02 -9.82
CA LEU A 78 -0.42 4.09 -9.40
C LEU A 78 -1.29 3.13 -10.24
N ARG A 79 -1.02 1.83 -10.13
CA ARG A 79 -1.84 0.76 -10.71
C ARG A 79 -2.71 0.10 -9.65
N PHE A 80 -3.91 -0.33 -10.07
CA PHE A 80 -4.83 -1.05 -9.19
C PHE A 80 -4.19 -2.38 -8.73
N SER A 81 -3.83 -3.25 -9.68
CA SER A 81 -3.17 -4.51 -9.37
C SER A 81 -1.75 -4.25 -8.83
N PRO A 82 -1.36 -4.86 -7.70
CA PRO A 82 0.02 -4.78 -7.21
C PRO A 82 1.05 -5.35 -8.19
N ARG A 83 0.65 -6.28 -9.07
CA ARG A 83 1.55 -6.94 -10.04
C ARG A 83 1.96 -6.02 -11.18
N ASP A 84 1.13 -5.03 -11.50
CA ASP A 84 1.38 -4.09 -12.59
C ASP A 84 2.13 -2.84 -12.11
N ARG A 85 2.33 -2.69 -10.79
CA ARG A 85 3.05 -1.56 -10.22
C ARG A 85 4.54 -1.69 -10.50
N LEU A 86 5.17 -0.57 -10.87
CA LEU A 86 6.61 -0.49 -11.10
C LEU A 86 7.38 -0.96 -9.86
N PRO A 87 8.25 -2.00 -9.98
CA PRO A 87 9.10 -2.42 -8.88
C PRO A 87 10.05 -1.29 -8.45
N VAL A 88 10.43 -1.27 -7.16
CA VAL A 88 11.37 -0.27 -6.62
C VAL A 88 12.70 -0.29 -7.39
N THR A 89 13.21 -1.47 -7.70
CA THR A 89 14.46 -1.64 -8.46
C THR A 89 14.41 -0.98 -9.83
N GLU A 90 13.28 -1.09 -10.53
CA GLU A 90 13.08 -0.45 -11.83
C GLU A 90 12.78 1.05 -11.69
N SER A 91 12.09 1.45 -10.62
CA SER A 91 11.78 2.84 -10.31
C SER A 91 13.06 3.66 -10.09
N LEU A 92 14.08 3.09 -9.43
CA LEU A 92 15.38 3.74 -9.22
C LEU A 92 16.21 3.89 -10.52
N GLU A 93 15.88 3.14 -11.57
CA GLU A 93 16.47 3.31 -12.91
C GLU A 93 15.73 4.33 -13.77
N HIS A 94 14.63 4.90 -13.27
CA HIS A 94 13.80 5.81 -14.04
C HIS A 94 14.53 7.13 -14.36
N ARG A 95 14.29 7.67 -15.57
CA ARG A 95 14.95 8.88 -16.08
C ARG A 95 14.81 10.10 -15.16
N ILE A 96 13.69 10.20 -14.45
CA ILE A 96 13.41 11.27 -13.48
C ILE A 96 14.48 11.39 -12.38
N PHE A 97 15.21 10.31 -12.07
CA PHE A 97 16.23 10.31 -11.01
C PHE A 97 17.66 10.37 -11.54
N ILE A 98 17.88 10.44 -12.87
CA ILE A 98 19.21 10.30 -13.47
C ILE A 98 20.24 11.32 -12.94
N ASP A 99 19.79 12.55 -12.67
CA ASP A 99 20.65 13.64 -12.22
C ASP A 99 21.05 13.54 -10.74
N ILE A 100 20.31 12.74 -9.96
CA ILE A 100 20.52 12.59 -8.50
C ILE A 100 20.96 11.18 -8.10
N LYS A 101 21.04 10.26 -9.06
CA LYS A 101 21.33 8.86 -8.82
C LYS A 101 22.76 8.66 -8.30
N ASP A 102 22.88 7.86 -7.23
CA ASP A 102 24.17 7.40 -6.69
C ASP A 102 24.06 5.93 -6.27
N ALA A 103 24.48 5.04 -7.18
CA ALA A 103 24.40 3.59 -6.98
C ALA A 103 25.13 3.10 -5.71
N ARG A 104 26.10 3.86 -5.18
CA ARG A 104 26.80 3.50 -3.94
C ARG A 104 25.92 3.66 -2.69
N LYS A 105 24.87 4.48 -2.79
CA LYS A 105 23.90 4.73 -1.71
C LYS A 105 22.67 3.82 -1.80
N GLU A 106 22.44 3.21 -2.95
CA GLU A 106 21.33 2.29 -3.22
C GLU A 106 21.66 0.86 -2.75
N THR A 107 21.90 0.71 -1.44
CA THR A 107 22.27 -0.59 -0.85
C THR A 107 21.06 -1.42 -0.42
N THR A 108 21.17 -2.74 -0.47
CA THR A 108 20.17 -3.67 0.07
C THR A 108 20.64 -4.32 1.37
N SER A 109 19.70 -4.68 2.25
CA SER A 109 20.03 -5.48 3.42
C SER A 109 20.37 -6.92 2.99
N PRO A 110 21.47 -7.51 3.48
CA PRO A 110 21.80 -8.91 3.20
C PRO A 110 20.88 -9.90 3.96
N LYS A 111 20.07 -9.42 4.90
CA LYS A 111 19.20 -10.25 5.74
C LYS A 111 17.81 -9.66 5.84
N LEU A 112 16.81 -10.53 5.88
CA LEU A 112 15.45 -10.16 6.22
C LEU A 112 15.36 -9.88 7.72
N ILE A 113 14.57 -8.87 8.08
CA ILE A 113 14.21 -8.61 9.46
C ILE A 113 13.22 -9.68 9.90
N THR A 114 13.42 -10.24 11.08
CA THR A 114 12.46 -11.15 11.72
C THR A 114 11.94 -10.46 12.98
N LEU A 115 10.62 -10.25 13.03
CA LEU A 115 9.95 -9.68 14.19
C LEU A 115 9.32 -10.83 14.98
N ASP A 116 10.06 -11.34 15.98
CA ASP A 116 9.65 -12.55 16.72
C ASP A 116 8.28 -12.39 17.40
N PHE A 117 7.94 -11.18 17.83
CA PHE A 117 6.67 -10.88 18.52
C PHE A 117 5.44 -10.99 17.61
N GLU A 118 5.58 -10.90 16.28
CA GLU A 118 4.45 -11.06 15.35
C GLU A 118 3.92 -12.51 15.29
N ARG A 119 4.71 -13.46 15.80
CA ARG A 119 4.31 -14.87 15.89
C ARG A 119 3.49 -15.18 17.13
N GLU A 120 3.44 -14.26 18.09
CA GLU A 120 2.65 -14.45 19.31
C GLU A 120 1.15 -14.32 18.98
N PRO A 121 0.30 -15.27 19.42
CA PRO A 121 -1.13 -15.27 19.09
C PRO A 121 -1.89 -14.11 19.75
N ASP A 122 -1.45 -13.71 20.95
CA ASP A 122 -1.90 -12.52 21.64
C ASP A 122 -0.69 -11.89 22.34
N LEU A 123 -0.47 -10.61 22.08
CA LEU A 123 0.69 -9.88 22.57
C LEU A 123 0.28 -9.08 23.81
N ASP A 124 0.11 -9.80 24.92
CA ASP A 124 -0.30 -9.21 26.19
C ASP A 124 0.78 -8.30 26.82
N GLU A 125 0.42 -7.61 27.90
CA GLU A 125 1.34 -6.68 28.57
C GLU A 125 2.64 -7.38 29.05
N ALA A 126 2.55 -8.63 29.52
CA ALA A 126 3.70 -9.37 30.01
C ALA A 126 4.67 -9.71 28.88
N LEU A 127 4.15 -10.17 27.73
CA LEU A 127 4.94 -10.43 26.53
C LEU A 127 5.50 -9.14 25.94
N LEU A 128 4.73 -8.06 25.88
CA LEU A 128 5.24 -6.74 25.47
C LEU A 128 6.43 -6.32 26.33
N ARG A 129 6.30 -6.38 27.66
CA ARG A 129 7.40 -6.06 28.59
C ARG A 129 8.61 -6.95 28.34
N LYS A 130 8.42 -8.25 28.16
CA LYS A 130 9.49 -9.20 27.81
C LYS A 130 10.21 -8.79 26.51
N TYR A 131 9.47 -8.48 25.44
CA TYR A 131 10.07 -8.09 24.15
C TYR A 131 10.76 -6.73 24.21
N PHE A 132 10.19 -5.75 24.92
CA PHE A 132 10.87 -4.48 25.19
C PHE A 132 12.20 -4.69 25.93
N CYS A 133 12.19 -5.50 27.00
CA CYS A 133 13.41 -5.83 27.73
C CYS A 133 14.44 -6.55 26.86
N LYS A 134 14.00 -7.46 25.98
CA LYS A 134 14.89 -8.15 25.02
C LYS A 134 15.56 -7.14 24.07
N GLU A 135 14.79 -6.22 23.49
CA GLU A 135 15.33 -5.18 22.59
C GLU A 135 16.29 -4.24 23.32
N ILE A 136 15.91 -3.76 24.51
CA ILE A 136 16.77 -2.89 25.34
C ILE A 136 18.10 -3.59 25.62
N ARG A 137 18.08 -4.87 26.01
CA ARG A 137 19.28 -5.66 26.28
C ARG A 137 20.17 -5.88 25.05
N GLY A 138 19.61 -5.81 23.85
CA GLY A 138 20.39 -5.81 22.61
C GLY A 138 21.35 -4.61 22.51
N TYR A 139 21.00 -3.48 23.13
CA TYR A 139 21.81 -2.26 23.18
C TYR A 139 22.48 -2.03 24.55
N HIS A 140 21.89 -2.55 25.63
CA HIS A 140 22.27 -2.36 27.03
C HIS A 140 22.39 -3.71 27.77
N PRO A 141 23.49 -4.46 27.58
CA PRO A 141 23.68 -5.79 28.18
C PRO A 141 23.68 -5.80 29.71
N GLU A 142 23.89 -4.64 30.35
CA GLU A 142 23.90 -4.45 31.80
C GLU A 142 22.50 -4.53 32.45
N VAL A 143 21.42 -4.44 31.68
CA VAL A 143 20.05 -4.48 32.20
C VAL A 143 19.70 -5.92 32.64
N PRO A 144 19.28 -6.14 33.90
CA PRO A 144 18.92 -7.48 34.40
C PRO A 144 17.73 -8.11 33.68
N GLU A 145 17.64 -9.45 33.70
CA GLU A 145 16.45 -10.20 33.27
C GLU A 145 15.33 -10.03 34.30
N LEU A 146 14.12 -9.70 33.83
CA LEU A 146 12.90 -9.69 34.64
C LEU A 146 12.30 -11.10 34.74
#